data_AF-A0A382MDE6-F1
#
_entry.id   AF-A0A382MDE6-F1
#
_cell.length_a   1.000
_cell.length_b   1.000
_cell.length_c   1.000
_cell.angle_alpha   90.00
_cell.angle_beta   90.00
_cell.angle_gamma   90.00
#
_symmetry.space_group_name_H-M   'P 1'
#
loop_
_entity.id
_entity.type
_entity.pdbx_description
1 polymer ?
#
loop_
_entity_poly.entity_id
_entity_poly.type
_entity_poly.pdbx_seq_one_letter_code
_entity_poly.pdbx_strand_id
1 'polypeptide(L)'
;MKNMFIRIVAICLACILVSLNHYALAQDSDISEIVIKGNQRVENETIISYMDVNIGDSFDVDNLNRNVKNIFSSGFFSDVKISKQGSKLIIKVIENPIVNRVFFEGNKKINDEDLNAEIQISPRSVFTRAKI
;
A
#
# COMPACT_ATOMS: atom_id res chain seq x y z
N MET A 1 11.41 -65.86 -3.31
CA MET A 1 11.93 -64.78 -2.45
C MET A 1 12.73 -63.72 -3.21
N LYS A 2 13.61 -64.08 -4.16
CA LYS A 2 14.43 -63.13 -4.94
C LYS A 2 13.62 -62.09 -5.75
N ASN A 3 12.51 -62.50 -6.37
CA ASN A 3 11.67 -61.61 -7.18
C ASN A 3 10.87 -60.58 -6.34
N MET A 4 10.64 -60.89 -5.06
CA MET A 4 9.97 -59.97 -4.12
C MET A 4 10.93 -58.86 -3.67
N PHE A 5 12.20 -59.19 -3.46
CA PHE A 5 13.26 -58.22 -3.16
C PHE A 5 13.50 -57.26 -4.32
N ILE A 6 13.54 -57.76 -5.56
CA ILE A 6 13.74 -56.93 -6.77
C ILE A 6 12.60 -55.92 -6.95
N ARG A 7 11.35 -56.33 -6.67
CA ARG A 7 10.19 -55.44 -6.74
C ARG A 7 10.21 -54.35 -5.68
N ILE A 8 10.62 -54.67 -4.45
CA ILE A 8 10.74 -53.70 -3.34
C ILE A 8 11.83 -52.67 -3.65
N VAL A 9 12.98 -53.11 -4.16
CA VAL A 9 14.09 -52.20 -4.54
C VAL A 9 13.69 -51.30 -5.72
N ALA A 10 12.96 -51.83 -6.71
CA ALA A 10 12.47 -51.04 -7.85
C ALA A 10 11.43 -49.98 -7.42
N ILE A 11 10.56 -50.28 -6.46
CA ILE A 11 9.58 -49.33 -5.91
C ILE A 11 10.30 -48.23 -5.12
N CYS A 12 11.29 -48.58 -4.28
CA CYS A 12 12.08 -47.58 -3.56
C CYS A 12 12.87 -46.66 -4.51
N LEU A 13 13.44 -47.20 -5.59
CA LEU A 13 14.17 -46.40 -6.58
C LEU A 13 13.25 -45.45 -7.37
N ALA A 14 12.03 -45.90 -7.69
CA ALA A 14 11.01 -45.05 -8.32
C ALA A 14 10.54 -43.91 -7.38
N CYS A 15 10.40 -44.16 -6.08
CA CYS A 15 10.03 -43.13 -5.11
C CYS A 15 11.13 -42.07 -4.90
N ILE A 16 12.40 -42.44 -5.05
CA ILE A 16 13.54 -41.50 -4.96
C ILE A 16 13.60 -40.60 -6.21
N LEU A 17 13.22 -41.10 -7.38
CA LEU A 17 13.20 -40.31 -8.62
C LEU A 17 12.03 -39.30 -8.67
N VAL A 18 10.91 -39.59 -8.02
CA VAL A 18 9.73 -38.70 -7.99
C VAL A 18 9.91 -37.53 -7.01
N SER A 19 10.74 -37.67 -5.97
CA SER A 19 10.93 -36.67 -4.91
C SER A 19 11.89 -35.53 -5.27
N LEU A 20 12.52 -35.54 -6.46
CA LEU A 20 13.46 -34.51 -6.92
C LEU A 20 12.81 -33.30 -7.61
N ASN A 21 11.48 -33.28 -7.78
CA ASN A 21 10.77 -32.25 -8.58
C ASN A 21 10.09 -31.15 -7.76
N HIS A 22 10.40 -31.00 -6.47
CA HIS A 22 9.81 -29.96 -5.61
C HIS A 22 10.85 -28.93 -5.15
N TYR A 23 11.45 -28.22 -6.11
CA TYR A 23 12.04 -26.91 -5.85
C TYR A 23 11.12 -25.87 -6.47
N ALA A 24 10.03 -25.56 -5.75
CA ALA A 24 9.27 -24.35 -6.02
C ALA A 24 10.17 -23.16 -5.63
N LEU A 25 10.92 -22.62 -6.59
CA LEU A 25 11.57 -21.33 -6.43
C LEU A 25 10.46 -20.29 -6.33
N ALA A 26 10.10 -19.94 -5.09
CA ALA A 26 9.42 -18.68 -4.84
C ALA A 26 10.37 -17.57 -5.28
N GLN A 27 10.24 -17.09 -6.53
CA GLN A 27 10.86 -15.85 -6.94
C GLN A 27 10.18 -14.73 -6.15
N ASP A 28 10.70 -14.45 -4.97
CA ASP A 28 10.49 -13.13 -4.39
C ASP A 28 11.32 -12.16 -5.25
N SER A 29 10.69 -11.71 -6.34
CA SER A 29 11.29 -10.75 -7.25
C SER A 29 11.45 -9.43 -6.50
N ASP A 30 12.67 -8.90 -6.39
CA ASP A 30 12.91 -7.58 -5.81
C ASP A 30 12.13 -6.48 -6.54
N ILE A 31 11.90 -5.37 -5.85
CA ILE A 31 11.26 -4.18 -6.41
C ILE A 31 12.20 -3.58 -7.45
N SER A 32 11.85 -3.70 -8.73
CA SER A 32 12.61 -3.11 -9.85
C SER A 32 12.17 -1.69 -10.21
N GLU A 33 10.93 -1.33 -9.87
CA GLU A 33 10.33 -0.05 -10.27
C GLU A 33 9.20 0.32 -9.31
N ILE A 34 9.09 1.60 -8.98
CA ILE A 34 8.00 2.18 -8.19
C ILE A 34 7.19 3.10 -9.11
N VAL A 35 5.89 2.83 -9.24
CA VAL A 35 4.98 3.60 -10.10
C VAL A 35 3.89 4.21 -9.24
N ILE A 36 3.82 5.53 -9.22
CA ILE A 36 2.84 6.29 -8.47
C ILE A 36 1.75 6.80 -9.42
N LYS A 37 0.48 6.70 -9.00
CA LYS A 37 -0.70 7.10 -9.79
C LYS A 37 -1.72 7.81 -8.92
N GLY A 38 -2.37 8.82 -9.49
CA GLY A 38 -3.51 9.52 -8.88
C GLY A 38 -3.14 10.78 -8.09
N ASN A 39 -1.83 11.02 -7.90
CA ASN A 39 -1.34 12.33 -7.49
C ASN A 39 -1.40 13.33 -8.65
N GLN A 40 -1.68 14.58 -8.31
CA GLN A 40 -1.79 15.71 -9.24
C GLN A 40 -1.04 16.93 -8.70
N ARG A 41 -1.14 17.20 -7.39
CA ARG A 41 -0.49 18.34 -6.73
C ARG A 41 0.69 17.91 -5.88
N VAL A 42 0.66 16.68 -5.36
CA VAL A 42 1.74 16.13 -4.56
C VAL A 42 2.72 15.42 -5.47
N GLU A 43 4.00 15.77 -5.38
CA GLU A 43 5.06 15.16 -6.19
C GLU A 43 5.33 13.71 -5.78
N ASN A 44 5.81 12.92 -6.74
CA ASN A 44 6.16 11.51 -6.52
C ASN A 44 7.19 11.35 -5.40
N GLU A 45 8.21 12.22 -5.39
CA GLU A 45 9.30 12.24 -4.41
C GLU A 45 8.77 12.51 -2.99
N THR A 46 7.73 13.33 -2.88
CA THR A 46 7.07 13.57 -1.58
C THR A 46 6.45 12.28 -1.07
N ILE A 47 5.73 11.54 -1.90
CA ILE A 47 5.12 10.26 -1.50
C ILE A 47 6.20 9.24 -1.12
N ILE A 48 7.31 9.20 -1.88
CA ILE A 48 8.45 8.32 -1.58
C ILE A 48 9.08 8.65 -0.23
N SER A 49 9.17 9.93 0.15
CA SER A 49 9.74 10.34 1.43
C SER A 49 8.98 9.85 2.67
N TYR A 50 7.72 9.43 2.53
CA TYR A 50 6.92 8.82 3.61
C TYR A 50 7.01 7.29 3.66
N MET A 51 7.72 6.68 2.72
CA MET A 51 7.89 5.24 2.64
C MET A 51 9.30 4.84 3.05
N ASP A 52 9.40 3.67 3.67
CA ASP A 52 10.66 2.95 3.81
C ASP A 52 10.72 1.89 2.70
N VAL A 53 11.04 2.32 1.48
CA VAL A 53 11.14 1.40 0.33
C VAL A 53 12.11 1.93 -0.72
N ASN A 54 12.95 1.04 -1.24
CA ASN A 54 13.93 1.32 -2.27
C ASN A 54 13.84 0.30 -3.42
N ILE A 55 14.38 0.70 -4.57
CA ILE A 55 14.59 -0.23 -5.68
C ILE A 55 15.64 -1.27 -5.23
N GLY A 56 15.33 -2.54 -5.41
CA GLY A 56 16.13 -3.68 -4.95
C GLY A 56 15.63 -4.30 -3.65
N ASP A 57 14.69 -3.67 -2.94
CA ASP A 57 14.12 -4.26 -1.73
C ASP A 57 13.19 -5.45 -2.07
N SER A 58 13.17 -6.44 -1.19
CA SER A 58 12.21 -7.55 -1.24
C SER A 58 10.78 -7.06 -0.95
N PHE A 59 9.77 -7.77 -1.43
CA PHE A 59 8.37 -7.43 -1.14
C PHE A 59 7.96 -7.89 0.26
N ASP A 60 8.25 -7.07 1.27
CA ASP A 60 7.77 -7.29 2.64
C ASP A 60 6.38 -6.67 2.86
N VAL A 61 5.38 -7.53 3.05
CA VAL A 61 3.98 -7.14 3.28
C VAL A 61 3.82 -6.27 4.53
N ASP A 62 4.57 -6.54 5.61
CA ASP A 62 4.46 -5.76 6.84
C ASP A 62 5.04 -4.36 6.63
N ASN A 63 6.14 -4.25 5.89
CA ASN A 63 6.69 -2.96 5.48
C ASN A 63 5.73 -2.18 4.58
N LEU A 64 5.13 -2.82 3.57
CA LEU A 64 4.15 -2.17 2.70
C LEU A 64 2.93 -1.67 3.49
N ASN A 65 2.45 -2.44 4.47
CA ASN A 65 1.36 -2.01 5.35
C ASN A 65 1.73 -0.81 6.22
N ARG A 66 2.97 -0.72 6.71
CA ARG A 66 3.47 0.49 7.40
C ARG A 66 3.52 1.68 6.45
N ASN A 67 4.00 1.49 5.22
CA ASN A 67 4.08 2.55 4.22
C ASN A 67 2.69 3.10 3.86
N VAL A 68 1.68 2.24 3.71
CA VAL A 68 0.28 2.69 3.54
C VAL A 68 -0.15 3.60 4.68
N LYS A 69 0.13 3.21 5.94
CA LYS A 69 -0.22 4.02 7.12
C LYS A 69 0.52 5.36 7.12
N ASN A 70 1.82 5.37 6.85
CA ASN A 70 2.62 6.59 6.84
C ASN A 70 2.11 7.59 5.79
N ILE A 71 1.84 7.13 4.56
CA ILE A 71 1.30 7.98 3.49
C ILE A 71 -0.08 8.51 3.90
N PHE A 72 -0.95 7.67 4.47
CA PHE A 72 -2.27 8.11 4.92
C PHE A 72 -2.19 9.14 6.05
N SER A 73 -1.30 8.92 7.03
CA SER A 73 -1.05 9.81 8.16
C SER A 73 -0.43 11.16 7.77
N SER A 74 0.13 11.30 6.56
CA SER A 74 0.56 12.61 6.04
C SER A 74 -0.58 13.62 5.94
N GLY A 75 -1.83 13.14 5.82
CA GLY A 75 -3.02 13.97 5.63
C GLY A 75 -3.17 14.50 4.19
N PHE A 76 -2.28 14.15 3.26
CA PHE A 76 -2.40 14.56 1.86
C PHE A 76 -3.40 13.74 1.04
N PHE A 77 -3.71 12.52 1.48
CA PHE A 77 -4.50 11.57 0.71
C PHE A 77 -5.72 11.05 1.51
N SER A 78 -6.83 10.83 0.80
CA SER A 78 -8.07 10.23 1.32
C SER A 78 -8.11 8.72 1.15
N ASP A 79 -7.35 8.17 0.20
CA ASP A 79 -7.21 6.75 -0.07
C ASP A 79 -5.79 6.45 -0.55
N VAL A 80 -5.22 5.33 -0.09
CA VAL A 80 -3.88 4.87 -0.45
C VAL A 80 -3.93 3.36 -0.64
N LYS A 81 -3.50 2.89 -1.82
CA LYS A 81 -3.45 1.46 -2.16
C LYS A 81 -2.09 1.13 -2.75
N ILE A 82 -1.44 0.13 -2.19
CA ILE A 82 -0.19 -0.42 -2.70
C ILE A 82 -0.47 -1.82 -3.26
N SER A 83 0.07 -2.11 -4.44
CA SER A 83 -0.10 -3.41 -5.12
C SER A 83 1.17 -3.80 -5.87
N LYS A 84 1.46 -5.10 -5.90
CA LYS A 84 2.57 -5.67 -6.68
C LYS A 84 2.07 -6.07 -8.07
N GLN A 85 2.81 -5.71 -9.11
CA GLN A 85 2.59 -6.17 -10.48
C GLN A 85 3.93 -6.65 -11.07
N GLY A 86 4.18 -7.96 -10.98
CA GLY A 86 5.52 -8.51 -11.28
C GLY A 86 6.54 -7.96 -10.28
N SER A 87 7.62 -7.38 -10.79
CA SER A 87 8.66 -6.68 -10.02
C SER A 87 8.37 -5.18 -9.82
N LYS A 88 7.17 -4.69 -10.16
CA LYS A 88 6.77 -3.28 -9.98
C LYS A 88 5.91 -3.10 -8.74
N LEU A 89 6.19 -2.05 -7.98
CA LEU A 89 5.34 -1.58 -6.89
C LEU A 89 4.44 -0.45 -7.41
N ILE A 90 3.13 -0.69 -7.45
CA ILE A 90 2.14 0.28 -7.91
C ILE A 90 1.46 0.91 -6.71
N ILE A 91 1.63 2.22 -6.57
CA ILE A 91 1.04 3.04 -5.51
C ILE A 91 -0.06 3.90 -6.13
N LYS A 92 -1.30 3.68 -5.72
CA LYS A 92 -2.45 4.47 -6.13
C LYS A 92 -2.91 5.32 -4.96
N VAL A 93 -3.06 6.62 -5.19
CA VAL A 93 -3.51 7.58 -4.19
C VAL A 93 -4.68 8.40 -4.70
N ILE A 94 -5.51 8.87 -3.78
CA ILE A 94 -6.53 9.89 -4.04
C ILE A 94 -6.22 11.07 -3.13
N GLU A 95 -5.85 12.22 -3.70
CA GLU A 95 -5.55 13.42 -2.92
C GLU A 95 -6.77 13.93 -2.14
N ASN A 96 -6.51 14.47 -0.95
CA ASN A 96 -7.50 15.21 -0.20
C ASN A 96 -7.78 16.55 -0.89
N PRO A 97 -9.05 16.96 -1.02
CA PRO A 97 -9.38 18.23 -1.65
C PRO A 97 -8.93 19.41 -0.78
N ILE A 98 -8.75 20.57 -1.41
CA ILE A 98 -8.45 21.81 -0.69
C ILE A 98 -9.75 22.55 -0.44
N VAL A 99 -9.94 23.01 0.79
CA VAL A 99 -11.11 23.80 1.17
C VAL A 99 -11.01 25.19 0.56
N ASN A 100 -11.89 25.53 -0.37
CA ASN A 100 -11.90 26.87 -0.96
C ASN A 100 -12.59 27.90 -0.07
N ARG A 101 -13.72 27.54 0.55
CA ARG A 101 -14.52 28.39 1.43
C ARG A 101 -15.35 27.53 2.37
N VAL A 102 -15.63 28.06 3.56
CA VAL A 102 -16.64 27.55 4.49
C VAL A 102 -17.76 28.58 4.59
N PHE A 103 -19.01 28.14 4.59
CA PHE A 103 -20.19 28.97 4.77
C PHE A 103 -21.15 28.28 5.73
N PHE A 104 -21.79 29.05 6.61
CA PHE A 104 -22.79 28.56 7.54
C PHE A 104 -24.17 28.98 7.05
N GLU A 105 -25.12 28.05 7.11
CA GLU A 105 -26.51 28.31 6.73
C GLU A 105 -27.43 27.95 7.90
N GLY A 106 -28.45 28.79 8.12
CA GLY A 106 -29.50 28.52 9.10
C GLY A 106 -29.16 28.83 10.56
N ASN A 107 -27.95 29.33 10.85
CA ASN A 107 -27.59 29.83 12.18
C ASN A 107 -28.32 31.15 12.48
N LYS A 108 -29.20 31.14 13.48
CA LYS A 108 -29.98 32.34 13.91
C LYS A 108 -29.54 32.94 15.25
N LYS A 109 -28.86 32.15 16.09
CA LYS A 109 -28.49 32.52 17.47
C LYS A 109 -26.99 32.73 17.66
N ILE A 110 -26.18 32.17 16.77
CA ILE A 110 -24.72 32.22 16.80
C ILE A 110 -24.32 32.74 15.42
N ASN A 111 -23.44 33.73 15.37
CA ASN A 111 -22.93 34.29 14.14
C ASN A 111 -21.81 33.43 13.54
N ASP A 112 -21.49 33.71 12.29
CA ASP A 112 -20.48 32.97 11.53
C ASP A 112 -19.08 33.15 12.14
N GLU A 113 -18.79 34.28 12.78
CA GLU A 113 -17.50 34.50 13.44
C GLU A 113 -17.29 33.52 14.61
N ASP A 114 -18.29 33.35 15.47
CA ASP A 114 -18.21 32.45 16.61
C ASP A 114 -18.12 30.98 16.14
N LEU A 115 -18.86 30.61 15.08
CA LEU A 115 -18.78 29.26 14.51
C LEU A 115 -17.44 28.97 13.84
N ASN A 116 -16.86 29.96 13.15
CA ASN A 116 -15.51 29.84 12.57
C ASN A 116 -14.43 29.62 13.64
N ALA A 117 -14.63 30.16 14.85
CA ALA A 117 -13.69 29.96 15.95
C ALA A 117 -13.72 28.54 16.52
N GLU A 118 -14.82 27.80 16.36
CA GLU A 118 -15.00 26.45 16.91
C GLU A 118 -14.58 25.34 15.92
N ILE A 119 -14.68 25.57 14.61
CA ILE A 119 -14.34 24.55 13.62
C ILE A 119 -12.83 24.40 13.42
N GLN A 120 -12.38 23.18 13.15
CA GLN A 120 -10.97 22.90 12.84
C GLN A 120 -10.61 23.09 11.36
N ILE A 121 -11.59 23.45 10.53
CA ILE A 121 -11.43 23.58 9.08
C ILE A 121 -11.29 25.06 8.73
N SER A 122 -10.25 25.38 7.96
CA SER A 122 -10.01 26.75 7.49
C SER A 122 -9.92 26.82 5.96
N PRO A 123 -10.24 27.96 5.35
CA PRO A 123 -9.98 28.19 3.93
C PRO A 123 -8.51 27.90 3.59
N ARG A 124 -8.29 27.29 2.42
CA ARG A 124 -7.00 26.83 1.87
C ARG A 124 -6.34 25.68 2.65
N SER A 125 -6.98 25.13 3.68
CA SER A 125 -6.50 23.92 4.34
C SER A 125 -6.89 22.67 3.55
N VAL A 126 -6.14 21.58 3.79
CA VAL A 126 -6.48 20.26 3.25
C VAL A 126 -7.70 19.70 3.99
N PHE A 127 -8.72 19.34 3.23
CA PHE A 127 -9.94 18.72 3.74
C PHE A 127 -9.67 17.25 4.08
N THR A 128 -9.91 16.87 5.32
CA THR A 128 -9.86 15.48 5.74
C THR A 128 -11.20 15.12 6.38
N ARG A 129 -11.77 13.96 6.06
CA ARG A 129 -13.04 13.50 6.64
C ARG A 129 -13.01 13.45 8.17
N ALA A 130 -11.84 13.31 8.80
CA ALA A 130 -11.70 13.30 10.26
C ALA A 130 -11.84 14.68 10.93
N LYS A 131 -11.89 15.79 10.18
CA LYS A 131 -11.97 17.16 10.71
C LYS A 131 -13.39 17.76 10.71
N ILE A 132 -14.39 16.99 10.28
CA ILE A 132 -15.82 17.30 10.39
C ILE A 132 -16.44 16.45 11.48
#